data_AF-A0A818CIZ0-F1
#
_entry.id   AF-A0A818CIZ0-F1
#
_cell.length_a   1.000
_cell.length_b   1.000
_cell.length_c   1.000
_cell.angle_alpha   90.00
_cell.angle_beta   90.00
_cell.angle_gamma   90.00
#
_symmetry.space_group_name_H-M   'P 1'
#
loop_
_entity.id
_entity.type
_entity.pdbx_description
1 polymer ?
#
loop_
_entity_poly.entity_id
_entity_poly.type
_entity_poly.pdbx_seq_one_letter_code
_entity_poly.pdbx_strand_id
1 'polypeptide(L)'
;HTTLRSIWIFVNIALKCDMFKTQDTGPFQSGTWSSRYYQYGRWHDQYQLSLSFDPKTFKVEGSGSDDVGDFTIAGTYSIKTQRIGLKKTYQSGTGNTKENLGHTVTIQLKWNSTEGQFEGKWYVQTNRYHGENKCEFKIENFQQPSMDQIFTKV
;
A
#
# COMPACT_ATOMS: atom_id res chain seq x y z
N HIS A 1 -24.67 27.78 41.39
CA HIS A 1 -25.09 28.35 40.09
C HIS A 1 -23.95 28.15 39.08
N THR A 2 -23.95 26.99 38.42
CA THR A 2 -23.01 26.66 37.34
C THR A 2 -23.82 26.68 36.06
N THR A 3 -23.59 27.68 35.22
CA THR A 3 -24.45 28.02 34.09
C THR A 3 -24.35 26.99 32.96
N LEU A 4 -25.51 26.65 32.40
CA LEU A 4 -25.77 25.74 31.28
C LEU A 4 -24.90 25.97 30.01
N ARG A 5 -24.15 27.08 29.94
CA ARG A 5 -23.21 27.40 28.86
C ARG A 5 -21.97 26.50 28.86
N SER A 6 -21.49 26.03 30.01
CA SER A 6 -20.31 25.17 30.07
C SER A 6 -20.60 23.77 29.51
N ILE A 7 -21.81 23.25 29.71
CA ILE A 7 -22.22 21.92 29.25
C ILE A 7 -22.35 21.87 27.71
N TRP A 8 -22.81 22.96 27.08
CA TRP A 8 -22.94 23.03 25.61
C TRP A 8 -21.61 23.02 24.85
N ILE A 9 -20.54 23.54 25.47
CA ILE A 9 -19.19 23.56 24.89
C ILE A 9 -18.56 22.16 24.94
N PHE A 10 -18.69 21.44 26.07
CA PHE A 10 -18.16 20.08 26.19
C PHE A 10 -18.87 19.08 25.27
N VAL A 11 -20.19 19.20 25.07
CA VAL A 11 -20.93 18.32 24.15
C VAL A 11 -20.50 18.52 22.69
N ASN A 12 -20.22 19.76 22.26
CA ASN A 12 -19.72 20.04 20.90
C ASN A 12 -18.27 19.59 20.67
N ILE A 13 -17.42 19.63 21.70
CA ILE A 13 -16.04 19.12 21.61
C ILE A 13 -16.05 17.59 21.54
N ALA A 14 -16.88 16.92 22.35
CA ALA A 14 -17.01 15.47 22.31
C ALA A 14 -17.56 14.95 20.97
N LEU A 15 -18.57 15.62 20.40
CA LEU A 15 -19.12 15.26 19.08
C LEU A 15 -18.13 15.52 17.93
N LYS A 16 -17.26 16.53 18.03
CA LYS A 16 -16.18 16.76 17.05
C LYS A 16 -14.99 15.82 17.23
N CYS A 17 -14.68 15.41 18.47
CA CYS A 17 -13.65 14.41 18.76
C CYS A 17 -14.03 13.02 18.24
N ASP A 18 -15.32 12.67 18.20
CA ASP A 18 -15.78 11.41 17.60
C ASP A 18 -15.84 11.43 16.06
N MET A 19 -15.87 12.62 15.44
CA MET A 19 -15.90 12.79 13.98
C MET A 19 -14.51 12.74 13.32
N PHE A 20 -13.43 12.79 14.11
CA PHE A 20 -12.05 12.51 13.70
C PHE A 20 -11.55 11.22 14.35
N LYS A 21 -12.42 10.20 14.43
CA LYS A 21 -11.88 8.84 14.31
C LYS A 21 -11.35 8.75 12.90
N THR A 22 -10.01 8.79 12.76
CA THR A 22 -9.35 8.19 11.61
C THR A 22 -10.09 6.91 11.34
N GLN A 23 -10.81 6.88 10.22
CA GLN A 23 -11.50 5.70 9.74
C GLN A 23 -10.43 4.61 9.85
N ASP A 24 -10.64 3.62 10.71
CA ASP A 24 -9.73 2.49 10.90
C ASP A 24 -9.85 1.65 9.62
N THR A 25 -9.36 2.23 8.53
CA THR A 25 -9.31 1.64 7.23
C THR A 25 -8.25 0.59 7.39
N GLY A 26 -8.68 -0.66 7.60
CA GLY A 26 -7.78 -1.79 7.74
C GLY A 26 -6.73 -1.83 6.62
N PRO A 27 -5.78 -2.77 6.67
CA PRO A 27 -4.56 -2.70 5.85
C PRO A 27 -4.77 -2.70 4.33
N PHE A 28 -5.98 -2.98 3.87
CA PHE A 28 -6.37 -3.03 2.45
C PHE A 28 -6.94 -1.68 2.01
N GLN A 29 -6.07 -0.69 1.90
CA GLN A 29 -6.42 0.66 1.44
C GLN A 29 -5.96 0.88 -0.01
N SER A 30 -6.86 1.37 -0.86
CA SER A 30 -6.51 1.76 -2.22
C SER A 30 -5.68 3.05 -2.20
N GLY A 31 -4.66 3.13 -3.05
CA GLY A 31 -3.78 4.30 -3.12
C GLY A 31 -2.40 3.96 -3.64
N THR A 32 -1.46 4.89 -3.41
CA THR A 32 -0.04 4.71 -3.71
C THR A 32 0.66 4.03 -2.54
N TRP A 33 1.49 3.05 -2.87
CA TRP A 33 2.28 2.27 -1.94
C TRP A 33 3.74 2.36 -2.33
N SER A 34 4.59 2.58 -1.34
CA SER A 34 6.03 2.38 -1.46
C SER A 34 6.34 0.90 -1.40
N SER A 35 7.20 0.42 -2.29
CA SER A 35 7.60 -0.96 -2.41
C SER A 35 9.12 -1.09 -2.37
N ARG A 36 9.60 -2.12 -1.70
CA ARG A 36 10.99 -2.56 -1.77
C ARG A 36 11.09 -4.08 -1.82
N TYR A 37 12.14 -4.57 -2.45
CA TYR A 37 12.42 -6.00 -2.55
C TYR A 37 13.91 -6.27 -2.44
N TYR A 38 14.27 -7.45 -1.94
CA TYR A 38 15.67 -7.84 -1.79
C TYR A 38 16.09 -8.71 -2.97
N GLN A 39 17.15 -8.35 -3.68
CA GLN A 39 17.69 -9.14 -4.78
C GLN A 39 19.20 -8.89 -4.91
N TYR A 40 19.94 -9.89 -5.37
CA TYR A 40 21.39 -9.80 -5.60
C TYR A 40 22.20 -9.24 -4.40
N GLY A 41 21.78 -9.58 -3.17
CA GLY A 41 22.48 -9.18 -1.95
C GLY A 41 22.22 -7.74 -1.48
N ARG A 42 21.24 -7.04 -2.06
CA ARG A 42 20.87 -5.68 -1.64
C ARG A 42 19.36 -5.43 -1.67
N TRP A 43 18.93 -4.37 -1.00
CA TRP A 43 17.59 -3.82 -1.16
C TRP A 43 17.52 -2.99 -2.44
N HIS A 44 16.47 -3.22 -3.20
CA HIS A 44 16.00 -2.37 -4.28
C HIS A 44 14.74 -1.69 -3.74
N ASP A 45 14.82 -0.38 -3.49
CA ASP A 45 13.83 0.38 -2.72
C ASP A 45 13.35 1.65 -3.44
N GLN A 46 12.42 2.38 -2.78
CA GLN A 46 11.83 3.63 -3.26
C GLN A 46 10.96 3.54 -4.52
N TYR A 47 10.49 2.34 -4.89
CA TYR A 47 9.53 2.21 -5.98
C TYR A 47 8.11 2.51 -5.50
N GLN A 48 7.33 3.10 -6.38
CA GLN A 48 5.91 3.35 -6.14
C GLN A 48 5.07 2.42 -7.00
N LEU A 49 3.99 1.93 -6.41
CA LEU A 49 2.94 1.20 -7.11
C LEU A 49 1.58 1.64 -6.62
N SER A 50 0.58 1.59 -7.48
CA SER A 50 -0.81 1.78 -7.11
C SER A 50 -1.45 0.44 -6.80
N LEU A 51 -2.28 0.40 -5.76
CA LEU A 51 -3.19 -0.72 -5.47
C LEU A 51 -4.63 -0.21 -5.37
N SER A 52 -5.55 -0.97 -5.95
CA SER A 52 -6.99 -0.76 -5.87
C SER A 52 -7.62 -2.03 -5.31
N PHE A 53 -8.18 -1.94 -4.12
CA PHE A 53 -8.84 -3.05 -3.42
C PHE A 53 -10.35 -2.99 -3.64
N ASP A 54 -10.93 -4.08 -4.14
CA ASP A 54 -12.37 -4.24 -4.24
C ASP A 54 -12.90 -5.05 -3.04
N PRO A 55 -13.60 -4.41 -2.07
CA PRO A 55 -14.12 -5.08 -0.89
C PRO A 55 -15.26 -6.05 -1.19
N LYS A 56 -15.90 -5.99 -2.36
CA LYS A 56 -16.99 -6.91 -2.73
C LYS A 56 -16.45 -8.23 -3.24
N THR A 57 -15.35 -8.21 -3.99
CA THR A 57 -14.79 -9.39 -4.64
C THR A 57 -13.52 -9.91 -3.99
N PHE A 58 -12.96 -9.16 -3.03
CA PHE A 58 -11.66 -9.43 -2.41
C PHE A 58 -10.52 -9.56 -3.41
N LYS A 59 -10.65 -8.82 -4.53
CA LYS A 59 -9.63 -8.69 -5.56
C LYS A 59 -8.85 -7.40 -5.38
N VAL A 60 -7.61 -7.44 -5.84
CA VAL A 60 -6.73 -6.28 -5.86
C VAL A 60 -6.10 -6.18 -7.23
N GLU A 61 -6.09 -4.96 -7.76
CA GLU A 61 -5.48 -4.61 -9.03
C GLU A 61 -4.52 -3.45 -8.82
N GLY A 62 -3.58 -3.27 -9.74
CA GLY A 62 -2.58 -2.22 -9.58
C GLY A 62 -1.61 -2.11 -10.73
N SER A 63 -0.71 -1.16 -10.63
CA SER A 63 0.36 -0.95 -11.61
C SER A 63 1.50 -0.17 -11.00
N GLY A 64 2.67 -0.21 -11.62
CA GLY A 64 3.82 0.58 -11.21
C GLY A 64 4.99 0.40 -12.15
N SER A 65 6.14 0.92 -11.74
CA SER A 65 7.41 0.78 -12.46
C SER A 65 8.54 0.62 -11.46
N ASP A 66 9.55 -0.17 -11.82
CA ASP A 66 10.80 -0.30 -11.08
C ASP A 66 11.99 -0.38 -12.05
N ASP A 67 13.17 -0.73 -11.53
CA ASP A 67 14.39 -0.90 -12.32
C ASP A 67 14.35 -2.05 -13.33
N VAL A 68 13.44 -3.02 -13.15
CA VAL A 68 13.19 -4.07 -14.15
C VAL A 68 12.31 -3.50 -15.26
N GLY A 69 11.21 -2.84 -14.93
CA GLY A 69 10.38 -2.12 -15.89
C GLY A 69 8.94 -1.87 -15.42
N ASP A 70 8.08 -1.49 -16.36
CA ASP A 70 6.67 -1.24 -16.09
C ASP A 70 5.91 -2.55 -15.88
N PHE A 71 4.95 -2.54 -14.96
CA PHE A 71 4.18 -3.74 -14.61
C PHE A 71 2.73 -3.45 -14.23
N THR A 72 1.92 -4.50 -14.34
CA THR A 72 0.55 -4.57 -13.79
C THR A 72 0.48 -5.58 -12.66
N ILE A 73 -0.47 -5.39 -11.75
CA ILE A 73 -0.73 -6.25 -10.60
C ILE A 73 -2.16 -6.76 -10.68
N ALA A 74 -2.34 -8.06 -10.46
CA ALA A 74 -3.64 -8.67 -10.21
C ALA A 74 -3.51 -9.69 -9.07
N GLY A 75 -4.48 -9.75 -8.18
CA GLY A 75 -4.41 -10.65 -7.03
C GLY A 75 -5.69 -10.72 -6.21
N THR A 76 -5.54 -11.32 -5.04
CA THR A 76 -6.62 -11.46 -4.05
C THR A 76 -6.08 -11.19 -2.65
N TYR A 77 -6.96 -10.81 -1.73
CA TYR A 77 -6.60 -10.58 -0.35
C TYR A 77 -7.62 -11.17 0.62
N SER A 78 -7.22 -11.32 1.88
CA SER A 78 -8.09 -11.83 2.94
C SER A 78 -8.04 -10.91 4.15
N ILE A 79 -9.19 -10.32 4.48
CA ILE A 79 -9.36 -9.51 5.70
C ILE A 79 -9.11 -10.36 6.95
N LYS A 80 -9.64 -11.60 6.96
CA LYS A 80 -9.54 -12.52 8.10
C LYS A 80 -8.08 -12.87 8.45
N THR A 81 -7.25 -13.13 7.44
CA THR A 81 -5.84 -13.52 7.69
C THR A 81 -4.87 -12.37 7.54
N GLN A 82 -5.34 -11.18 7.13
CA GLN A 82 -4.54 -10.03 6.75
C GLN A 82 -3.40 -10.39 5.78
N ARG A 83 -3.73 -11.16 4.75
CA ARG A 83 -2.77 -11.62 3.72
C ARG A 83 -3.18 -11.15 2.35
N ILE A 84 -2.20 -10.97 1.47
CA ILE A 84 -2.37 -10.59 0.08
C ILE A 84 -1.48 -11.49 -0.79
N GLY A 85 -2.05 -11.96 -1.90
CA GLY A 85 -1.35 -12.73 -2.93
C GLY A 85 -1.52 -12.04 -4.27
N LEU A 86 -0.40 -11.72 -4.92
CA LEU A 86 -0.34 -10.90 -6.13
C LEU A 86 0.43 -11.61 -7.23
N LYS A 87 0.02 -11.32 -8.47
CA LYS A 87 0.79 -11.56 -9.69
C LYS A 87 1.16 -10.21 -10.27
N LYS A 88 2.45 -9.90 -10.25
CA LYS A 88 3.05 -8.74 -10.89
C LYS A 88 3.55 -9.17 -12.26
N THR A 89 3.01 -8.61 -13.35
CA THR A 89 3.39 -8.99 -14.71
C THR A 89 4.06 -7.81 -15.39
N TYR A 90 5.32 -7.99 -15.79
CA TYR A 90 6.08 -6.97 -16.50
C TYR A 90 5.66 -6.85 -17.95
N GLN A 91 5.60 -5.62 -18.45
CA GLN A 91 5.38 -5.33 -19.86
C GLN A 91 6.71 -5.46 -20.61
N SER A 92 6.76 -6.36 -21.59
CA SER A 92 7.96 -6.53 -22.42
C SER A 92 8.33 -5.23 -23.16
N GLY A 93 9.63 -4.91 -23.19
CA GLY A 93 10.15 -3.73 -23.89
C GLY A 93 10.27 -2.46 -23.03
N THR A 94 9.97 -2.53 -21.75
CA THR A 94 10.15 -1.42 -20.79
C THR A 94 11.33 -1.70 -19.84
N GLY A 95 11.93 -0.65 -19.28
CA GLY A 95 13.02 -0.77 -18.30
C GLY A 95 14.24 -1.53 -18.80
N ASN A 96 14.79 -2.40 -17.94
CA ASN A 96 15.99 -3.17 -18.23
C ASN A 96 15.66 -4.43 -19.05
N THR A 97 15.92 -4.37 -20.35
CA THR A 97 15.62 -5.46 -21.30
C THR A 97 16.38 -6.77 -21.04
N LYS A 98 17.45 -6.75 -20.24
CA LYS A 98 18.16 -7.99 -19.85
C LYS A 98 17.43 -8.76 -18.76
N GLU A 99 16.68 -8.05 -17.92
CA GLU A 99 15.95 -8.62 -16.77
C GLU A 99 14.45 -8.73 -17.05
N ASN A 100 13.88 -7.74 -17.75
CA ASN A 100 12.50 -7.73 -18.17
C ASN A 100 12.25 -8.63 -19.38
N LEU A 101 11.94 -9.89 -19.07
CA LEU A 101 11.53 -10.90 -20.05
C LEU A 101 10.01 -10.94 -20.27
N GLY A 102 9.27 -9.90 -19.85
CA GLY A 102 7.80 -9.91 -19.86
C GLY A 102 7.19 -10.97 -18.93
N HIS A 103 7.90 -11.32 -17.86
CA HIS A 103 7.55 -12.42 -16.98
C HIS A 103 6.65 -11.99 -15.82
N THR A 104 6.06 -12.97 -15.15
CA THR A 104 5.24 -12.75 -13.95
C THR A 104 6.02 -13.12 -12.69
N VAL A 105 5.98 -12.22 -11.71
CA VAL A 105 6.46 -12.43 -10.34
C VAL A 105 5.25 -12.68 -9.44
N THR A 106 5.31 -13.74 -8.64
CA THR A 106 4.31 -14.00 -7.59
C THR A 106 4.77 -13.34 -6.30
N ILE A 107 3.90 -12.58 -5.64
CA ILE A 107 4.21 -11.91 -4.37
C ILE A 107 3.18 -12.35 -3.33
N GLN A 108 3.65 -12.74 -2.15
CA GLN A 108 2.80 -13.17 -1.03
C GLN A 108 3.23 -12.44 0.24
N LEU A 109 2.34 -11.61 0.77
CA LEU A 109 2.62 -10.75 1.93
C LEU A 109 1.57 -10.94 3.03
N LYS A 110 1.97 -10.63 4.25
CA LYS A 110 1.12 -10.55 5.44
C LYS A 110 1.27 -9.16 6.06
N TRP A 111 0.18 -8.60 6.57
CA TRP A 111 0.22 -7.36 7.31
C TRP A 111 1.03 -7.50 8.60
N ASN A 112 1.95 -6.57 8.81
CA ASN A 112 2.65 -6.33 10.05
C ASN A 112 2.06 -5.07 10.69
N SER A 113 1.19 -5.25 11.68
CA SER A 113 0.52 -4.14 12.37
C SER A 113 1.45 -3.29 13.23
N THR A 114 2.60 -3.83 13.63
CA THR A 114 3.59 -3.08 14.41
C THR A 114 4.30 -2.05 13.54
N GLU A 115 4.65 -2.44 12.31
CA GLU A 115 5.39 -1.59 11.36
C GLU A 115 4.48 -0.81 10.40
N GLY A 116 3.20 -1.17 10.35
CA GLY A 116 2.22 -0.55 9.44
C GLY A 116 2.51 -0.84 7.97
N GLN A 117 2.92 -2.06 7.65
CA GLN A 117 3.28 -2.47 6.29
C GLN A 117 2.97 -3.94 6.01
N PHE A 118 2.90 -4.32 4.73
CA PHE A 118 2.89 -5.71 4.30
C PHE A 118 4.31 -6.23 4.14
N GLU A 119 4.57 -7.44 4.61
CA GLU A 119 5.87 -8.11 4.51
C GLU A 119 5.71 -9.55 4.05
N GLY A 120 6.67 -10.04 3.28
CA GLY A 120 6.68 -11.43 2.84
C GLY A 120 7.71 -11.71 1.77
N LYS A 121 7.33 -12.50 0.77
CA LYS A 121 8.24 -12.94 -0.28
C LYS A 121 7.71 -12.65 -1.68
N TRP A 122 8.64 -12.39 -2.58
CA TRP A 122 8.45 -12.51 -4.02
C TRP A 122 9.07 -13.82 -4.52
N TYR A 123 8.53 -14.34 -5.63
CA TYR A 123 8.96 -15.56 -6.30
C TYR A 123 8.91 -15.33 -7.81
N VAL A 124 9.96 -15.72 -8.52
CA VAL A 124 9.98 -15.72 -9.98
C VAL A 124 10.48 -17.04 -10.50
N GLN A 125 9.87 -17.49 -11.58
CA GLN A 125 10.26 -18.69 -12.29
C GLN A 125 10.14 -18.42 -13.79
N THR A 126 11.28 -18.47 -14.46
CA THR A 126 11.40 -18.36 -15.92
C THR A 126 12.34 -19.47 -16.41
N ASN A 127 12.43 -19.65 -17.71
CA ASN A 127 13.38 -20.60 -18.30
C ASN A 127 14.86 -20.22 -18.05
N ARG A 128 15.14 -18.97 -17.66
CA ARG A 128 16.50 -18.44 -17.48
C ARG A 128 16.88 -18.17 -16.03
N TYR A 129 15.88 -18.01 -15.17
CA TYR A 129 16.09 -17.54 -13.80
C TYR A 129 14.99 -18.05 -12.87
N HIS A 130 15.43 -18.45 -11.69
CA HIS A 130 14.59 -18.78 -10.55
C HIS A 130 15.09 -17.98 -9.36
N GLY A 131 14.19 -17.34 -8.64
CA GLY A 131 14.55 -16.49 -7.53
C GLY A 131 13.40 -16.30 -6.57
N GLU A 132 13.74 -16.13 -5.30
CA GLU A 132 12.82 -15.69 -4.28
C GLU A 132 13.56 -14.86 -3.24
N ASN A 133 12.89 -13.87 -2.67
CA ASN A 133 13.41 -13.16 -1.51
C ASN A 133 12.35 -12.27 -0.85
N LYS A 134 12.77 -11.48 0.14
CA LYS A 134 11.93 -10.54 0.88
C LYS A 134 11.34 -9.45 -0.02
N CYS A 135 10.09 -9.08 0.28
CA CYS A 135 9.37 -7.97 -0.33
C CYS A 135 8.52 -7.27 0.73
N GLU A 136 8.41 -5.95 0.65
CA GLU A 136 7.65 -5.13 1.60
C GLU A 136 6.90 -4.00 0.91
N PHE A 137 5.63 -3.79 1.26
CA PHE A 137 4.81 -2.67 0.80
C PHE A 137 4.31 -1.82 1.96
N LYS A 138 4.54 -0.52 1.88
CA LYS A 138 4.12 0.46 2.88
C LYS A 138 3.24 1.53 2.25
N ILE A 139 2.13 1.88 2.89
CA ILE A 139 1.26 2.93 2.38
C ILE A 139 2.01 4.27 2.42
N GLU A 140 1.95 5.03 1.32
CA GLU A 140 2.36 6.42 1.39
C GLU A 140 1.22 7.19 2.03
N ASN A 141 1.42 7.64 3.27
CA ASN A 141 0.45 8.54 3.90
C ASN A 141 0.25 9.71 2.95
N PHE A 142 -1.00 9.94 2.51
CA PHE A 142 -1.37 11.23 1.94
C PHE A 142 -0.84 12.30 2.89
N GLN A 143 0.07 13.15 2.43
CA GLN A 143 0.32 14.40 3.12
C GLN A 143 -1.04 15.09 3.20
N GLN A 144 -1.69 15.03 4.36
CA GLN A 144 -2.76 15.97 4.65
C GLN A 144 -2.15 17.35 4.44
N PRO A 145 -2.75 18.24 3.60
CA PRO A 145 -2.31 19.62 3.57
C PRO A 145 -2.29 20.10 5.01
N SER A 146 -1.17 20.69 5.44
CA SER A 146 -1.05 21.21 6.79
C SER A 146 -2.25 22.13 7.05
N MET A 147 -2.81 22.06 8.26
CA MET A 147 -3.92 22.92 8.68
C MET A 147 -3.60 24.42 8.49
N ASP A 148 -2.32 24.77 8.38
CA ASP A 148 -1.83 26.12 8.09
C ASP A 148 -2.25 26.64 6.69
N GLN A 149 -2.56 25.78 5.72
CA GLN A 149 -3.01 26.20 4.39
C GLN A 149 -4.52 26.47 4.30
N ILE A 150 -5.30 26.04 5.29
CA ILE A 150 -6.77 26.15 5.28
C ILE A 150 -7.24 27.47 5.92
N PHE A 151 -6.45 28.07 6.81
CA PHE A 151 -6.84 29.31 7.52
C PHE A 151 -6.32 30.61 6.88
N THR A 152 -5.63 30.59 5.75
CA THR A 152 -5.18 31.82 5.07
C THR A 152 -6.21 32.39 4.07
N LYS A 153 -7.40 31.78 3.97
CA LYS A 153 -8.53 32.31 3.18
C LYS A 153 -9.79 32.41 4.04
N VAL A 154 -9.76 33.28 5.05
CA VAL A 154 -10.96 33.91 5.62
C VAL A 154 -10.65 35.37 5.87
#